data_AF-A0AAW2RE50-F1
#
_entry.id   AF-A0AAW2RE50-F1
#
_cell.length_a   1.000
_cell.length_b   1.000
_cell.length_c   1.000
_cell.angle_alpha   90.00
_cell.angle_beta   90.00
_cell.angle_gamma   90.00
#
_symmetry.space_group_name_H-M   'P 1'
#
loop_
_entity.id
_entity.type
_entity.pdbx_description
1 polymer ?
#
loop_
_entity_poly.entity_id
_entity_poly.type
_entity_poly.pdbx_seq_one_letter_code
_entity_poly.pdbx_strand_id
1 'polypeptide(L)'
;MDKLRTTPRGSTGESPFSLVYGTEAIIPTELGMPSHRVMNFSEECNKDLLKENLDLIEELGEKAFIRMQRYKNTMINSYNKRVRTRSFQVGDLVLRRANTLTSRKAGPYLGRAL
;
A
#
# COMPACT_ATOMS: atom_id res chain seq x y z
N MET A 1 -5.92 1.05 19.86
CA MET A 1 -4.90 0.54 18.91
C MET A 1 -5.38 0.80 17.50
N ASP A 2 -4.50 1.32 16.65
CA ASP A 2 -4.87 1.85 15.34
C ASP A 2 -4.82 0.77 14.25
N LYS A 3 -5.98 0.48 13.64
CA LYS A 3 -6.14 -0.50 12.54
C LYS A 3 -5.12 -0.35 11.41
N LEU A 4 -4.67 0.88 11.14
CA LEU A 4 -3.72 1.20 10.07
C LEU A 4 -2.34 0.58 10.26
N ARG A 5 -1.92 0.29 11.51
CA ARG A 5 -0.59 -0.21 11.85
C ARG A 5 -0.53 -1.74 11.93
N THR A 6 -1.59 -2.37 12.40
CA THR A 6 -1.64 -3.82 12.66
C THR A 6 -2.36 -4.63 11.57
N THR A 7 -2.86 -3.97 10.52
CA THR A 7 -3.48 -4.66 9.39
C THR A 7 -2.48 -4.80 8.24
N PRO A 8 -2.25 -6.02 7.73
CA PRO A 8 -1.44 -6.24 6.55
C PRO A 8 -1.94 -5.46 5.34
N ARG A 9 -1.02 -4.83 4.60
CA ARG A 9 -1.38 -4.11 3.36
C ARG A 9 -1.36 -5.06 2.18
N GLY A 10 -2.36 -4.99 1.30
CA GLY A 10 -2.39 -5.83 0.09
C GLY A 10 -1.16 -5.66 -0.81
N SER A 11 -0.54 -4.47 -0.80
CA SER A 11 0.65 -4.14 -1.58
C SER A 11 1.94 -4.77 -1.07
N THR A 12 2.12 -4.90 0.26
CA THR A 12 3.34 -5.43 0.89
C THR A 12 3.15 -6.83 1.45
N GLY A 13 1.92 -7.24 1.74
CA GLY A 13 1.59 -8.49 2.43
C GLY A 13 1.77 -8.43 3.95
N GLU A 14 2.49 -7.44 4.44
CA GLU A 14 2.86 -7.27 5.85
C GLU A 14 2.18 -6.03 6.45
N SER A 15 2.02 -6.02 7.78
CA SER A 15 1.53 -4.84 8.50
C SER A 15 2.67 -3.82 8.71
N PRO A 16 2.38 -2.51 8.76
CA PRO A 16 3.41 -1.54 9.11
C PRO A 16 4.08 -1.81 10.46
N PHE A 17 3.38 -2.45 11.41
CA PHE A 17 3.94 -2.82 12.69
C PHE A 17 4.97 -3.95 12.55
N SER A 18 4.66 -5.03 11.81
CA SER A 18 5.60 -6.14 11.61
C SER A 18 6.86 -5.71 10.88
N LEU A 19 6.77 -4.76 9.95
CA LEU A 19 7.94 -4.19 9.27
C LEU A 19 8.89 -3.39 10.17
N VAL A 20 8.41 -2.86 11.30
CA VAL A 20 9.23 -2.06 12.23
C VAL A 20 9.77 -2.92 13.37
N TYR A 21 8.95 -3.85 13.87
CA TYR A 21 9.24 -4.63 15.08
C TYR A 21 9.53 -6.10 14.80
N GLY A 22 9.51 -6.54 13.53
CA GLY A 22 9.77 -7.92 13.10
C GLY A 22 8.65 -8.90 13.37
N THR A 23 7.60 -8.52 14.10
CA THR A 23 6.53 -9.41 14.54
C THR A 23 5.18 -8.72 14.52
N GLU A 24 4.10 -9.48 14.35
CA GLU A 24 2.75 -8.92 14.41
C GLU A 24 2.34 -8.58 15.85
N ALA A 25 1.71 -7.41 16.03
CA ALA A 25 1.17 -7.00 17.31
C ALA A 25 0.01 -7.92 17.75
N ILE A 26 -0.21 -8.03 19.06
CA ILE A 26 -1.46 -8.60 19.60
C ILE A 26 -2.54 -7.51 19.53
N ILE A 27 -3.66 -7.83 18.89
CA ILE A 27 -4.78 -6.89 18.73
C ILE A 27 -5.67 -6.97 19.98
N PRO A 28 -6.23 -5.87 20.51
CA PRO A 28 -7.07 -5.90 21.71
C PRO A 28 -8.25 -6.88 21.65
N THR A 29 -8.82 -7.12 20.47
CA THR A 29 -9.89 -8.11 20.27
C THR A 29 -9.44 -9.53 20.63
N GLU A 30 -8.18 -9.87 20.39
CA GLU A 30 -7.60 -11.18 20.77
C GLU A 30 -7.44 -11.35 22.29
N LEU A 31 -7.46 -10.25 23.05
CA LEU A 31 -7.47 -10.30 24.51
C LEU A 31 -8.89 -10.53 25.07
N GLY A 32 -9.90 -9.97 24.41
CA GLY A 32 -11.31 -10.16 24.79
C GLY A 32 -11.86 -11.54 24.38
N MET A 33 -11.32 -12.12 23.31
CA MET A 33 -11.55 -13.51 22.91
C MET A 33 -10.19 -14.19 22.76
N PRO A 34 -9.73 -14.96 23.76
CA PRO A 34 -8.34 -15.40 23.85
C PRO A 34 -7.93 -16.16 22.58
N SER A 35 -7.07 -15.54 21.78
CA SER A 35 -6.50 -16.17 20.59
C SER A 35 -5.52 -17.27 21.00
N HIS A 36 -5.18 -18.17 20.09
CA HIS A 36 -4.16 -19.20 20.34
C HIS A 36 -2.83 -18.57 20.81
N ARG A 37 -2.47 -17.38 20.33
CA ARG A 37 -1.26 -16.66 20.74
C ARG A 37 -1.29 -16.29 22.22
N VAL A 38 -2.46 -15.88 22.72
CA VAL A 38 -2.67 -15.51 24.12
C VAL A 38 -2.72 -16.75 25.01
N MET A 39 -3.42 -17.80 24.57
CA MET A 39 -3.57 -19.03 25.36
C MET A 39 -2.25 -19.78 25.55
N ASN A 40 -1.38 -19.78 24.53
CA ASN A 40 -0.12 -20.52 24.54
C ASN A 40 1.09 -19.59 24.72
N PHE A 41 0.88 -18.43 25.34
CA PHE A 41 1.97 -17.49 25.62
C PHE A 41 2.95 -18.08 26.66
N SER A 42 4.22 -18.13 26.30
CA SER A 42 5.34 -18.43 27.20
C SER A 42 6.34 -17.29 27.10
N GLU A 43 6.67 -16.68 28.23
CA GLU A 43 7.59 -15.54 28.26
C GLU A 43 9.00 -15.93 27.78
N GLU A 44 9.48 -17.11 28.18
CA GLU A 44 10.79 -17.64 27.79
C GLU A 44 10.84 -17.90 26.29
N CYS A 45 9.88 -18.66 25.75
CA CYS A 45 9.80 -18.90 24.31
C CYS A 45 9.67 -17.59 23.52
N ASN A 46 8.85 -16.65 23.99
CA ASN A 46 8.66 -15.37 23.30
C ASN A 46 9.94 -14.53 23.25
N LYS A 47 10.79 -14.57 24.30
CA LYS A 47 12.09 -13.89 24.29
C LYS A 47 13.04 -14.47 23.25
N ASP A 48 13.07 -15.79 23.10
CA ASP A 48 13.94 -16.43 22.12
C ASP A 48 13.44 -16.24 20.70
N LEU A 49 12.13 -16.41 20.46
CA LEU A 49 11.52 -16.07 19.17
C LEU A 49 11.76 -14.60 18.81
N LEU A 50 11.71 -13.66 19.78
CA LEU A 50 11.94 -12.25 19.47
C LEU A 50 13.36 -12.00 18.96
N LYS A 51 14.37 -12.72 19.48
CA LYS A 51 15.75 -12.64 18.96
C LYS A 51 15.82 -13.16 17.53
N GLU A 52 15.23 -14.32 17.25
CA GLU A 52 15.19 -14.88 15.89
C GLU A 52 14.49 -13.93 14.92
N ASN A 53 13.38 -13.30 15.35
CA ASN A 53 12.68 -12.34 14.51
C ASN A 53 13.51 -11.10 14.20
N LEU A 54 14.42 -10.66 15.09
CA LEU A 54 15.32 -9.54 14.79
C LEU A 54 16.25 -9.87 13.61
N ASP A 55 16.74 -11.09 13.53
CA ASP A 55 17.57 -11.56 12.41
C ASP A 55 16.76 -11.64 11.11
N LEU A 56 15.46 -11.93 11.19
CA LEU A 56 14.56 -12.07 10.04
C LEU A 56 13.92 -10.74 9.57
N ILE A 57 14.09 -9.63 10.30
CA ILE A 57 13.50 -8.32 9.92
C ILE A 57 13.97 -7.89 8.53
N GLU A 58 15.23 -8.12 8.20
CA GLU A 58 15.79 -7.78 6.89
C GLU A 58 15.09 -8.56 5.77
N GLU A 59 14.98 -9.88 5.92
CA GLU A 59 14.29 -10.75 4.97
C GLU A 59 12.81 -10.35 4.80
N LEU A 60 12.13 -10.04 5.91
CA LEU A 60 10.75 -9.55 5.91
C LEU A 60 10.63 -8.25 5.09
N GLY A 61 11.55 -7.31 5.31
CA GLY A 61 11.62 -6.04 4.60
C GLY A 61 11.85 -6.22 3.10
N GLU A 62 12.80 -7.08 2.71
CA GLU A 62 13.09 -7.39 1.31
C GLU A 62 11.89 -8.01 0.61
N LYS A 63 11.25 -9.00 1.25
CA LYS A 63 10.05 -9.66 0.73
C LYS A 63 8.91 -8.68 0.52
N ALA A 64 8.67 -7.80 1.49
CA ALA A 64 7.67 -6.74 1.41
C ALA A 64 8.00 -5.75 0.28
N PHE A 65 9.28 -5.39 0.11
CA PHE A 65 9.73 -4.51 -0.96
C PHE A 65 9.49 -5.14 -2.34
N ILE A 66 9.90 -6.40 -2.56
CA ILE A 66 9.68 -7.13 -3.81
C ILE A 66 8.20 -7.17 -4.17
N ARG A 67 7.35 -7.48 -3.19
CA ARG A 67 5.89 -7.52 -3.39
C ARG A 67 5.33 -6.15 -3.74
N MET A 68 5.80 -5.09 -3.08
CA MET A 68 5.40 -3.72 -3.40
C MET A 68 5.81 -3.32 -4.83
N GLN A 69 7.01 -3.69 -5.28
CA GLN A 69 7.45 -3.43 -6.66
C GLN A 69 6.56 -4.16 -7.67
N ARG A 70 6.27 -5.44 -7.43
CA ARG A 70 5.35 -6.22 -8.26
C ARG A 70 3.95 -5.61 -8.31
N TYR A 71 3.45 -5.13 -7.18
CA TYR A 71 2.16 -4.44 -7.09
C TYR A 71 2.15 -3.17 -7.94
N LYS A 72 3.17 -2.30 -7.80
CA LYS A 72 3.31 -1.09 -8.60
C LYS A 72 3.39 -1.39 -10.10
N ASN A 73 4.19 -2.37 -10.50
CA ASN A 73 4.32 -2.77 -11.91
C ASN A 73 3.01 -3.29 -12.48
N THR A 74 2.27 -4.08 -11.71
CA THR A 74 0.95 -4.56 -12.10
C THR A 74 -0.04 -3.40 -12.30
N MET A 75 -0.04 -2.42 -11.40
CA MET A 75 -0.85 -1.21 -11.52
C MET A 75 -0.51 -0.42 -12.77
N ILE A 76 0.78 -0.15 -13.01
CA ILE A 76 1.28 0.56 -14.20
C ILE A 76 0.87 -0.17 -15.47
N ASN A 77 1.08 -1.49 -15.55
CA ASN A 77 0.72 -2.29 -16.71
C ASN A 77 -0.79 -2.27 -16.96
N SER A 78 -1.60 -2.37 -15.90
CA SER A 78 -3.06 -2.33 -16.02
C SER A 78 -3.58 -0.97 -16.48
N TYR A 79 -2.90 0.11 -16.11
CA TYR A 79 -3.19 1.47 -16.55
C TYR A 79 -2.78 1.64 -18.02
N ASN A 80 -1.52 1.34 -18.35
CA ASN A 80 -0.98 1.46 -19.70
C ASN A 80 -1.75 0.60 -20.72
N LYS A 81 -2.22 -0.60 -20.34
CA LYS A 81 -3.09 -1.43 -21.19
C LYS A 81 -4.41 -0.75 -21.56
N ARG A 82 -4.93 0.13 -20.70
CA ARG A 82 -6.19 0.86 -20.91
C ARG A 82 -6.00 2.22 -21.58
N VAL A 83 -4.80 2.79 -21.50
CA VAL A 83 -4.47 4.06 -22.15
C VAL A 83 -4.26 3.82 -23.64
N ARG A 84 -5.03 4.54 -24.46
CA ARG A 84 -4.79 4.64 -25.90
C ARG A 84 -4.06 5.94 -26.19
N THR A 85 -2.84 5.85 -26.71
CA THR A 85 -2.11 7.02 -27.20
C THR A 85 -2.92 7.68 -28.31
N ARG A 86 -3.16 8.99 -28.17
CA ARG A 86 -3.79 9.82 -29.21
C ARG A 86 -2.78 10.85 -29.66
N SER A 87 -2.54 10.95 -30.96
CA SER A 87 -1.84 12.07 -31.58
C SER A 87 -2.87 13.13 -31.98
N PHE A 88 -2.48 14.41 -31.89
CA PHE A 88 -3.27 15.55 -32.31
C PHE A 88 -2.41 16.41 -33.23
N GLN A 89 -3.04 17.01 -34.25
CA GLN A 89 -2.41 17.98 -35.13
C GLN A 89 -2.71 19.40 -34.65
N VAL A 90 -1.86 20.35 -35.06
CA VAL A 90 -2.08 21.78 -34.79
C VAL A 90 -3.46 22.17 -35.30
N GLY A 91 -4.29 22.72 -34.41
CA GLY A 91 -5.65 23.14 -34.74
C GLY A 91 -6.77 22.16 -34.38
N ASP A 92 -6.47 20.91 -33.99
CA ASP A 92 -7.46 19.92 -33.54
C ASP A 92 -8.21 20.39 -32.28
N LEU A 93 -9.52 20.13 -32.20
CA LEU A 93 -10.30 20.41 -30.99
C LEU A 93 -10.05 19.33 -29.93
N VAL A 94 -9.55 19.74 -28.77
CA VAL A 94 -9.24 18.89 -27.63
C VAL A 94 -9.93 19.38 -26.36
N LEU A 95 -10.45 18.45 -25.57
CA LEU A 95 -11.00 18.74 -24.24
C LEU A 95 -9.85 19.01 -23.26
N ARG A 96 -9.75 20.25 -22.78
CA ARG A 96 -8.77 20.66 -21.77
C ARG A 96 -9.40 20.58 -20.38
N ARG A 97 -8.59 20.11 -19.42
CA ARG A 97 -8.96 20.10 -18.01
C ARG A 97 -8.89 21.53 -17.46
N ALA A 98 -9.95 22.00 -16.82
CA ALA A 98 -9.95 23.28 -16.13
C ALA A 98 -9.10 23.19 -14.85
N ASN A 99 -8.25 24.19 -14.62
CA ASN A 99 -7.43 24.26 -13.41
C ASN A 99 -8.24 24.85 -12.25
N THR A 100 -7.96 24.41 -11.03
CA THR A 100 -8.72 24.78 -9.82
C THR A 100 -8.65 26.28 -9.47
N LEU A 101 -7.72 27.03 -10.08
CA LEU A 101 -7.60 28.48 -9.94
C LEU A 101 -8.61 29.27 -10.80
N THR A 102 -9.15 28.69 -11.87
CA THR A 102 -9.99 29.41 -12.84
C THR A 102 -11.48 29.10 -12.76
N SER A 103 -11.95 28.17 -11.92
CA SER A 103 -13.40 28.06 -11.74
C SER A 103 -13.90 27.21 -10.58
N ARG A 104 -14.77 27.80 -9.75
CA ARG A 104 -15.72 27.05 -8.90
C ARG A 104 -16.91 26.48 -9.69
N LYS A 105 -17.02 26.71 -11.02
CA LYS A 105 -18.19 26.35 -11.85
C LYS A 105 -17.92 25.96 -13.31
N ALA A 106 -16.70 25.67 -13.75
CA ALA A 106 -16.42 25.33 -15.15
C ALA A 106 -15.97 23.87 -15.29
N GLY A 107 -16.75 23.10 -16.05
CA GLY A 107 -16.35 21.78 -16.54
C GLY A 107 -15.24 21.86 -17.60
N PRO A 108 -14.79 20.72 -18.12
CA PRO A 108 -13.80 20.70 -19.19
C PRO A 108 -14.31 21.46 -20.42
N TYR A 109 -13.41 22.19 -21.08
CA TYR A 109 -13.73 23.04 -22.23
C TYR A 109 -12.92 22.63 -23.47
N LEU A 110 -13.46 22.96 -24.64
CA LEU A 110 -12.77 22.72 -25.91
C LEU A 110 -11.70 23.80 -26.10
N GLY A 111 -10.47 23.36 -26.39
CA GLY A 111 -9.36 24.22 -26.84
C GLY A 111 -8.70 23.61 -28.07
N ARG A 112 -7.86 24.36 -28.78
CA ARG A 112 -7.10 23.81 -29.91
C ARG A 112 -5.78 23.19 -29.45
N ALA A 113 -5.39 22.08 -30.08
CA ALA A 113 -4.04 21.55 -30.00
C ALA A 113 -3.07 22.54 -30.65
N LEU A 114 -1.93 22.74 -29.99
CA LEU A 114 -0.88 23.67 -30.38
C LEU A 114 0.17 22.97 -31.23
#